data_AF-A0A8J4N408-F1
#
_entry.id   AF-A0A8J4N408-F1
#
_cell.length_a   1.000
_cell.length_b   1.000
_cell.length_c   1.000
_cell.angle_alpha   90.00
_cell.angle_beta   90.00
_cell.angle_gamma   90.00
#
_symmetry.space_group_name_H-M   'P 1'
#
loop_
_entity.id
_entity.type
_entity.pdbx_description
1 polymer ?
#
loop_
_entity_poly.entity_id
_entity_poly.type
_entity_poly.pdbx_seq_one_letter_code
_entity_poly.pdbx_strand_id
1 'polypeptide(L)'
;EADLGLLELKKTSDFGKAFKVIGTKIYSFGLGGRFLFASVMTEKGTTRRIHVSLDQGETWNMAQLPSVGHEQFYSILAANDDLVFMHVDEPGDTGFGTIYTSDNHGIIYSKSLERHLYTTTGGETDFTNVTSLRGIYITSVLSEDNSIQSVITFDRGGEWVPLRKPKNTTCDSTARSKEECSLHIHASYSISQKLNVPMAPLSEPNAVGIVIAHGSVGGAISVMSPDVYISDDGGYTWARMLEGPHHYAILDSGGLIVAIEHTSQPVNVIEFSTDEGQCWYKYAFSEDPIFFTGLASEPGARSMNVSVWGFRGNFLSRKWVSYTIDFSELLSRTCEDKDYTIWLAHSSDPSDPSDGCILGYKEQYRRLRKSSVCQNGRDYVVTKQPSVCPCTLEDFLCDFGYYRPENQSVCVEQPELKGHDLEFCLYGRRELLKTSGYRKIPGDKCLGGESPSREETDMKKKCTSNFLNPSQ
;
A
#
# COMPACT_ATOMS: atom_id res chain seq x y z
N GLU A 1 -30.63 0.29 18.99
CA GLU A 1 -29.43 0.96 18.44
C GLU A 1 -28.67 1.55 19.61
N ALA A 2 -27.56 0.93 19.98
CA ALA A 2 -26.81 1.26 21.19
C ALA A 2 -25.98 2.53 20.99
N ASP A 3 -25.87 3.37 22.02
CA ASP A 3 -25.01 4.55 22.34
C ASP A 3 -23.80 4.91 21.42
N LEU A 4 -23.91 4.78 20.11
CA LEU A 4 -22.87 5.12 19.14
C LEU A 4 -22.66 6.64 19.17
N GLY A 5 -21.49 7.06 19.66
CA GLY A 5 -21.14 8.47 19.78
C GLY A 5 -21.21 9.06 21.20
N LEU A 6 -21.53 8.25 22.22
CA LEU A 6 -21.50 8.64 23.63
C LEU A 6 -20.47 7.84 24.44
N LEU A 7 -19.58 7.10 23.79
CA LEU A 7 -18.60 6.25 24.47
C LEU A 7 -17.49 7.08 25.13
N GLU A 8 -16.91 6.52 26.18
CA GLU A 8 -15.68 7.01 26.81
C GLU A 8 -14.50 6.12 26.41
N LEU A 9 -13.43 6.72 25.90
CA LEU A 9 -12.16 6.01 25.68
C LEU A 9 -11.34 6.06 26.97
N LYS A 10 -10.94 4.90 27.47
CA LYS A 10 -10.17 4.75 28.71
C LYS A 10 -8.84 4.05 28.43
N LYS A 11 -7.83 4.42 29.19
CA LYS A 11 -6.48 3.81 29.19
C LYS A 11 -6.14 3.30 30.57
N THR A 12 -5.45 2.17 30.60
CA THR A 12 -4.76 1.64 31.78
C THR A 12 -3.32 1.29 31.39
N SER A 13 -2.37 1.62 32.24
CA SER A 13 -0.95 1.28 32.06
C SER A 13 -0.47 0.26 33.10
N ASP A 14 -1.36 -0.21 33.96
CA ASP A 14 -1.08 -1.07 35.11
C ASP A 14 -1.98 -2.33 35.13
N PHE A 15 -2.38 -2.78 33.94
CA PHE A 15 -3.20 -3.98 33.71
C PHE A 15 -4.56 -3.93 34.44
N GLY A 16 -5.19 -2.77 34.48
CA GLY A 16 -6.55 -2.58 34.97
C GLY A 16 -6.67 -2.22 36.45
N LYS A 17 -5.58 -1.83 37.13
CA LYS A 17 -5.64 -1.35 38.52
C LYS A 17 -6.14 0.09 38.59
N ALA A 18 -5.73 0.94 37.65
CA ALA A 18 -6.20 2.30 37.48
C ALA A 18 -6.60 2.56 36.03
N PHE A 19 -7.64 3.37 35.87
CA PHE A 19 -8.14 3.81 34.56
C PHE A 19 -8.14 5.33 34.49
N LYS A 20 -7.68 5.84 33.35
CA LYS A 20 -7.80 7.25 32.98
C LYS A 20 -8.75 7.36 31.80
N VAL A 21 -9.76 8.22 31.91
CA VAL A 21 -10.58 8.62 30.75
C VAL A 21 -9.73 9.56 29.90
N ILE A 22 -9.47 9.15 28.66
CA ILE A 22 -8.63 9.89 27.70
C ILE A 22 -9.45 10.48 26.55
N GLY A 23 -10.75 10.18 26.44
CA GLY A 23 -11.65 10.81 25.47
C GLY A 23 -13.11 10.56 25.81
N THR A 24 -13.98 11.49 25.42
CA THR A 24 -15.44 11.42 25.59
C THR A 24 -16.14 11.69 24.25
N LYS A 25 -17.42 11.32 24.12
CA LYS A 25 -18.19 11.39 22.86
C LYS A 25 -17.53 10.59 21.73
N ILE A 26 -16.95 9.45 22.09
CA ILE A 26 -16.21 8.60 21.17
C ILE A 26 -17.20 7.75 20.36
N TYR A 27 -16.96 7.72 19.06
CA TYR A 27 -17.62 6.76 18.16
C TYR A 27 -16.81 5.45 18.12
N SER A 28 -15.51 5.55 17.83
CA SER A 28 -14.56 4.43 17.85
C SER A 28 -13.12 4.96 17.90
N PHE A 29 -12.14 4.07 18.06
CA PHE A 29 -10.72 4.40 18.04
C PHE A 29 -9.92 3.33 17.29
N GLY A 30 -8.72 3.68 16.84
CA GLY A 30 -7.81 2.78 16.14
C GLY A 30 -6.35 3.13 16.38
N LEU A 31 -5.48 2.13 16.28
CA LEU A 31 -4.03 2.29 16.40
C LEU A 31 -3.39 1.99 15.04
N GLY A 32 -2.40 2.79 14.66
CA GLY A 32 -1.58 2.53 13.47
C GLY A 32 -0.22 3.18 13.64
N GLY A 33 0.86 2.41 13.48
CA GLY A 33 2.22 2.89 13.80
C GLY A 33 2.28 3.44 15.24
N ARG A 34 2.77 4.67 15.38
CA ARG A 34 2.80 5.41 16.66
C ARG A 34 1.55 6.25 16.97
N PHE A 35 0.54 6.22 16.10
CA PHE A 35 -0.62 7.09 16.15
C PHE A 35 -1.80 6.39 16.84
N LEU A 36 -2.41 7.08 17.80
CA LEU A 36 -3.72 6.74 18.35
C LEU A 36 -4.76 7.68 17.73
N PHE A 37 -5.69 7.11 16.95
CA PHE A 37 -6.80 7.84 16.36
C PHE A 37 -8.08 7.60 17.14
N ALA A 38 -8.88 8.63 17.33
CA ALA A 38 -10.22 8.54 17.87
C ALA A 38 -11.19 9.32 16.96
N SER A 39 -12.29 8.68 16.59
CA SER A 39 -13.39 9.34 15.89
C SER A 39 -14.35 9.92 16.93
N VAL A 40 -14.49 11.24 16.97
CA VAL A 40 -15.24 11.98 17.98
C VAL A 40 -16.46 12.62 17.35
N MET A 41 -17.63 12.49 17.98
CA MET A 41 -18.87 13.12 17.51
C MET A 41 -18.79 14.65 17.64
N THR A 42 -19.31 15.35 16.64
CA THR A 42 -19.44 16.81 16.69
C THR A 42 -20.57 17.23 17.64
N GLU A 43 -20.58 18.49 18.08
CA GLU A 43 -21.56 18.99 19.05
C GLU A 43 -23.01 18.88 18.56
N LYS A 44 -23.23 18.93 17.24
CA LYS A 44 -24.55 18.74 16.62
C LYS A 44 -25.01 17.27 16.60
N GLY A 45 -24.12 16.32 16.92
CA GLY A 45 -24.43 14.90 17.10
C GLY A 45 -24.67 14.08 15.82
N THR A 46 -24.65 14.70 14.64
CA THR A 46 -24.94 14.01 13.36
C THR A 46 -23.70 13.62 12.57
N THR A 47 -22.55 14.21 12.86
CA THR A 47 -21.28 13.96 12.16
C THR A 47 -20.16 13.66 13.14
N ARG A 48 -19.06 13.09 12.64
CA ARG A 48 -17.86 12.79 13.43
C ARG A 48 -16.57 13.10 12.68
N ARG A 49 -15.51 13.38 13.42
CA ARG A 49 -14.19 13.75 12.90
C ARG A 49 -13.06 13.01 13.61
N ILE A 50 -11.92 12.91 12.95
CA ILE A 50 -10.74 12.24 13.50
C ILE A 50 -9.96 13.20 14.41
N HIS A 51 -9.58 12.69 15.57
CA HIS A 51 -8.57 13.25 16.44
C HIS A 51 -7.40 12.27 16.56
N VAL A 52 -6.19 12.80 16.69
CA VAL A 52 -4.95 12.01 16.81
C VAL A 52 -4.21 12.35 18.10
N SER A 53 -3.55 11.35 18.67
CA SER A 53 -2.63 11.46 19.79
C SER A 53 -1.36 10.65 19.52
N LEU A 54 -0.21 11.22 19.87
CA LEU A 54 1.12 10.58 19.78
C LEU A 54 1.67 10.16 21.15
N ASP A 55 0.98 10.53 22.23
CA ASP A 55 1.39 10.34 23.62
C ASP A 55 0.42 9.42 24.36
N GLN A 56 -0.25 8.52 23.64
CA GLN A 56 -1.20 7.53 24.19
C GLN A 56 -2.38 8.19 24.90
N GLY A 57 -2.98 9.22 24.29
CA GLY A 57 -4.21 9.87 24.73
C GLY A 57 -4.03 10.94 25.81
N GLU A 58 -2.80 11.41 26.06
CA GLU A 58 -2.56 12.51 27.01
C GLU A 58 -2.89 13.86 26.38
N THR A 59 -2.52 14.05 25.11
CA THR A 59 -2.89 15.21 24.31
C THR A 59 -3.52 14.78 22.98
N TRP A 60 -4.50 15.57 22.53
CA TRP A 60 -5.25 15.32 21.30
C TRP A 60 -5.22 16.52 20.36
N ASN A 61 -5.05 16.24 19.07
CA ASN A 61 -5.17 17.22 18.01
C ASN A 61 -6.26 16.79 17.04
N MET A 62 -7.04 17.75 16.52
CA MET A 62 -7.97 17.50 15.43
C MET A 62 -7.16 17.23 14.16
N ALA A 63 -7.50 16.19 13.40
CA ALA A 63 -6.93 15.96 12.08
C ALA A 63 -7.60 16.89 11.04
N GLN A 64 -6.82 17.39 10.09
CA GLN A 64 -7.29 18.12 8.91
C GLN A 64 -7.87 17.12 7.89
N LEU A 65 -8.98 16.48 8.27
CA LEU A 65 -9.73 15.57 7.42
C LEU A 65 -11.20 16.02 7.37
N PRO A 66 -11.93 15.72 6.27
CA PRO A 66 -13.36 15.96 6.19
C PRO A 66 -14.12 15.27 7.33
N SER A 67 -15.11 15.95 7.92
CA SER A 67 -16.07 15.32 8.83
C SER A 67 -16.99 14.39 8.04
N VAL A 68 -17.39 13.26 8.62
CA VAL A 68 -18.25 12.27 7.95
C VAL A 68 -19.55 12.03 8.72
N GLY A 69 -20.60 11.68 7.98
CA GLY A 69 -21.91 11.27 8.52
C GLY A 69 -21.91 9.82 9.03
N HIS A 70 -23.05 9.34 9.55
CA HIS A 70 -23.16 8.01 10.16
C HIS A 70 -22.94 6.85 9.19
N GLU A 71 -23.37 7.01 7.93
CA GLU A 71 -23.29 5.97 6.88
C GLU A 71 -21.89 5.86 6.24
N GLN A 72 -21.06 6.88 6.42
CA GLN A 72 -19.70 6.93 5.91
C GLN A 72 -18.69 6.36 6.92
N PHE A 73 -17.48 6.04 6.47
CA PHE A 73 -16.41 5.53 7.34
C PHE A 73 -15.04 6.17 7.08
N TYR A 74 -14.14 5.99 8.05
CA TYR A 74 -12.71 6.21 7.88
C TYR A 74 -12.02 4.84 7.94
N SER A 75 -10.96 4.65 7.15
CA SER A 75 -10.14 3.43 7.22
C SER A 75 -8.66 3.78 7.21
N ILE A 76 -7.92 3.24 8.19
CA ILE A 76 -6.45 3.32 8.21
C ILE A 76 -5.95 2.25 7.24
N LEU A 77 -5.53 2.68 6.04
CA LEU A 77 -5.08 1.76 4.98
C LEU A 77 -3.69 1.21 5.27
N ALA A 78 -2.78 2.09 5.69
CA ALA A 78 -1.44 1.72 6.14
C ALA A 78 -0.91 2.80 7.09
N ALA A 79 -0.14 2.38 8.09
CA ALA A 79 0.52 3.29 9.02
C ALA A 79 1.90 2.75 9.39
N ASN A 80 2.88 3.65 9.49
CA ASN A 80 4.22 3.36 9.99
C ASN A 80 4.63 4.45 11.00
N ASP A 81 5.92 4.53 11.34
CA ASP A 81 6.41 5.56 12.27
C ASP A 81 6.47 6.97 11.64
N ASP A 82 6.40 7.05 10.31
CA ASP A 82 6.54 8.30 9.55
C ASP A 82 5.19 8.90 9.17
N LEU A 83 4.21 8.12 8.71
CA LEU A 83 2.93 8.65 8.20
C LEU A 83 1.81 7.61 8.24
N VAL A 84 0.61 8.08 7.91
CA VAL A 84 -0.61 7.30 7.77
C VAL A 84 -1.29 7.58 6.43
N PHE A 85 -1.67 6.51 5.74
CA PHE A 85 -2.65 6.53 4.66
C PHE A 85 -4.05 6.36 5.25
N MET A 86 -4.88 7.39 5.10
CA MET A 86 -6.25 7.41 5.59
C MET A 86 -7.21 7.44 4.41
N HIS A 87 -8.14 6.51 4.36
CA HIS A 87 -9.29 6.57 3.48
C HIS A 87 -10.42 7.33 4.16
N VAL A 88 -11.06 8.23 3.42
CA VAL A 88 -12.31 8.89 3.81
C VAL A 88 -13.36 8.54 2.76
N ASP A 89 -14.43 7.87 3.19
CA ASP A 89 -15.53 7.44 2.33
C ASP A 89 -16.32 8.64 1.78
N GLU A 90 -16.74 8.57 0.51
CA GLU A 90 -17.49 9.64 -0.14
C GLU A 90 -18.97 9.61 0.32
N PRO A 91 -19.65 10.76 0.51
CA PRO A 91 -21.05 10.75 0.92
C PRO A 91 -21.97 10.03 -0.08
N GLY A 92 -22.81 9.14 0.44
CA GLY A 92 -23.75 8.33 -0.34
C GLY A 92 -23.18 6.94 -0.67
N ASP A 93 -23.99 6.06 -1.24
CA ASP A 93 -23.56 4.69 -1.58
C ASP A 93 -22.79 4.67 -2.91
N THR A 94 -21.58 5.22 -2.89
CA THR A 94 -20.73 5.40 -4.07
C THR A 94 -19.78 4.23 -4.31
N GLY A 95 -19.41 3.50 -3.24
CA GLY A 95 -18.41 2.42 -3.29
C GLY A 95 -16.98 2.90 -3.50
N PHE A 96 -16.71 4.19 -3.31
CA PHE A 96 -15.38 4.76 -3.36
C PHE A 96 -15.22 5.93 -2.37
N GLY A 97 -13.98 6.33 -2.15
CA GLY A 97 -13.67 7.52 -1.36
C GLY A 97 -12.36 8.14 -1.79
N THR A 98 -11.72 8.86 -0.88
CA THR A 98 -10.47 9.58 -1.14
C THR A 98 -9.40 9.14 -0.16
N ILE A 99 -8.20 8.84 -0.67
CA ILE A 99 -7.00 8.60 0.13
C ILE A 99 -6.33 9.92 0.47
N TYR A 100 -5.95 10.07 1.74
CA TYR A 100 -5.16 11.15 2.27
C TYR A 100 -3.88 10.60 2.91
N THR A 101 -2.77 11.32 2.76
CA THR A 101 -1.48 11.03 3.39
C THR A 101 -1.16 12.07 4.46
N SER A 102 -0.78 11.63 5.66
CA SER A 102 -0.53 12.51 6.81
C SER A 102 0.88 13.09 6.84
N ASP A 103 1.12 14.08 7.72
CA ASP A 103 2.46 14.34 8.29
C ASP A 103 2.96 13.20 9.18
N ASN A 104 4.22 13.37 9.59
CA ASN A 104 4.79 12.81 10.81
C ASN A 104 3.96 13.02 12.09
N HIS A 105 3.04 13.99 12.18
CA HIS A 105 2.19 14.16 13.37
C HIS A 105 0.81 13.52 13.26
N GLY A 106 0.37 13.07 12.07
CA GLY A 106 -0.97 12.53 11.86
C GLY A 106 -2.08 13.58 11.94
N ILE A 107 -1.74 14.86 11.74
CA ILE A 107 -2.60 16.03 11.92
C ILE A 107 -2.96 16.65 10.57
N ILE A 108 -1.97 16.99 9.76
CA ILE A 108 -2.16 17.68 8.47
C ILE A 108 -2.09 16.65 7.37
N TYR A 109 -3.09 16.66 6.50
CA TYR A 109 -3.26 15.66 5.46
C TYR A 109 -3.25 16.28 4.08
N SER A 110 -2.54 15.64 3.16
CA SER A 110 -2.60 15.95 1.74
C SER A 110 -3.51 14.94 1.05
N LYS A 111 -4.38 15.43 0.16
CA LYS A 111 -5.16 14.55 -0.72
C LYS A 111 -4.20 13.83 -1.66
N SER A 112 -4.27 12.50 -1.70
CA SER A 112 -3.33 11.65 -2.43
C SER A 112 -3.97 10.97 -3.64
N LEU A 113 -5.16 10.39 -3.48
CA LEU A 113 -5.86 9.68 -4.54
C LEU A 113 -7.38 9.83 -4.42
N GLU A 114 -8.02 10.34 -5.46
CA GLU A 114 -9.49 10.43 -5.55
C GLU A 114 -10.09 9.14 -6.10
N ARG A 115 -11.39 8.93 -5.82
CA ARG A 115 -12.19 7.80 -6.34
C ARG A 115 -11.55 6.43 -6.08
N HIS A 116 -10.86 6.30 -4.95
CA HIS A 116 -10.28 5.06 -4.47
C HIS A 116 -11.38 4.04 -4.15
N LEU A 117 -11.32 2.87 -4.77
CA LEU A 117 -12.29 1.80 -4.61
C LEU A 117 -12.24 1.25 -3.16
N TYR A 118 -13.37 1.38 -2.46
CA TYR A 118 -13.57 0.81 -1.14
C TYR A 118 -15.07 0.55 -0.95
N THR A 119 -15.49 -0.71 -0.93
CA THR A 119 -16.92 -1.04 -0.94
C THR A 119 -17.57 -0.84 0.43
N THR A 120 -18.77 -0.23 0.45
CA THR A 120 -19.61 -0.12 1.66
C THR A 120 -19.97 -1.50 2.21
N THR A 121 -20.39 -2.41 1.31
CA THR A 121 -20.74 -3.79 1.66
C THR A 121 -19.50 -4.68 1.55
N GLY A 122 -19.15 -5.36 2.64
CA GLY A 122 -17.98 -6.25 2.71
C GLY A 122 -16.68 -5.54 3.13
N GLY A 123 -16.56 -4.23 2.90
CA GLY A 123 -15.37 -3.47 3.28
C GLY A 123 -14.13 -3.83 2.46
N GLU A 124 -14.32 -4.16 1.18
CA GLU A 124 -13.26 -4.65 0.31
C GLU A 124 -12.51 -3.50 -0.35
N THR A 125 -11.19 -3.57 -0.32
CA THR A 125 -10.30 -2.62 -1.00
C THR A 125 -9.07 -3.34 -1.54
N ASP A 126 -8.58 -2.86 -2.67
CA ASP A 126 -7.38 -3.41 -3.34
C ASP A 126 -6.08 -2.73 -2.88
N PHE A 127 -6.16 -1.82 -1.88
CA PHE A 127 -4.99 -1.12 -1.37
C PHE A 127 -3.95 -2.10 -0.82
N THR A 128 -2.79 -2.14 -1.49
CA THR A 128 -1.74 -3.11 -1.26
C THR A 128 -0.40 -2.40 -1.08
N ASN A 129 0.25 -2.63 0.06
CA ASN A 129 1.64 -2.22 0.26
C ASN A 129 2.57 -3.22 -0.43
N VAL A 130 3.40 -2.74 -1.37
CA VAL A 130 4.41 -3.56 -2.03
C VAL A 130 5.62 -3.62 -1.11
N THR A 131 5.67 -4.62 -0.24
CA THR A 131 6.64 -4.68 0.87
C THR A 131 8.08 -4.98 0.44
N SER A 132 8.27 -5.48 -0.79
CA SER A 132 9.57 -5.83 -1.35
C SER A 132 10.39 -4.63 -1.82
N LEU A 133 9.79 -3.42 -1.89
CA LEU A 133 10.53 -2.20 -2.21
C LEU A 133 9.91 -0.96 -1.56
N ARG A 134 10.76 -0.02 -1.13
CA ARG A 134 10.32 1.11 -0.30
C ARG A 134 9.45 2.10 -1.06
N GLY A 135 8.35 2.51 -0.44
CA GLY A 135 7.53 3.63 -0.92
C GLY A 135 6.50 3.26 -1.97
N ILE A 136 6.37 1.97 -2.29
CA ILE A 136 5.50 1.49 -3.35
C ILE A 136 4.17 0.98 -2.79
N TYR A 137 3.08 1.46 -3.37
CA TYR A 137 1.72 1.00 -3.07
C TYR A 137 0.94 0.85 -4.37
N ILE A 138 0.08 -0.17 -4.44
CA ILE A 138 -0.84 -0.40 -5.56
C ILE A 138 -2.26 -0.35 -5.01
N THR A 139 -3.19 0.23 -5.76
CA THR A 139 -4.61 0.15 -5.42
C THR A 139 -5.49 0.26 -6.67
N SER A 140 -6.79 0.18 -6.47
CA SER A 140 -7.82 0.33 -7.50
C SER A 140 -8.58 1.64 -7.35
N VAL A 141 -8.89 2.29 -8.48
CA VAL A 141 -9.75 3.47 -8.59
C VAL A 141 -10.96 3.16 -9.45
N LEU A 142 -12.09 3.79 -9.12
CA LEU A 142 -13.30 3.73 -9.92
C LEU A 142 -13.32 4.91 -10.90
N SER A 143 -13.19 4.65 -12.19
CA SER A 143 -13.29 5.66 -13.25
C SER A 143 -14.70 6.26 -13.36
N GLU A 144 -14.84 7.37 -14.07
CA GLU A 144 -16.14 8.01 -14.34
C GLU A 144 -17.07 7.15 -15.21
N ASP A 145 -16.52 6.24 -16.03
CA ASP A 145 -17.29 5.25 -16.79
C ASP A 145 -17.60 3.97 -15.98
N ASN A 146 -17.40 4.02 -14.66
CA ASN A 146 -17.53 2.91 -13.71
C ASN A 146 -16.59 1.71 -13.98
N SER A 147 -15.59 1.89 -14.85
CA SER A 147 -14.51 0.91 -14.97
C SER A 147 -13.56 0.98 -13.77
N ILE A 148 -12.93 -0.15 -13.42
CA ILE A 148 -11.97 -0.19 -12.32
C ILE A 148 -10.58 -0.23 -12.91
N GLN A 149 -9.72 0.71 -12.53
CA GLN A 149 -8.35 0.83 -12.99
C GLN A 149 -7.38 0.66 -11.83
N SER A 150 -6.21 0.09 -12.09
CA SER A 150 -5.19 -0.10 -11.08
C SER A 150 -4.14 0.99 -11.24
N VAL A 151 -3.75 1.58 -10.13
CA VAL A 151 -2.74 2.63 -10.07
C VAL A 151 -1.66 2.25 -9.06
N ILE A 152 -0.44 2.71 -9.32
CA ILE A 152 0.74 2.49 -8.50
C ILE A 152 1.36 3.83 -8.15
N THR A 153 1.80 3.97 -6.91
CA THR A 153 2.66 5.07 -6.46
C THR A 153 4.02 4.52 -6.10
N PHE A 154 5.08 5.28 -6.37
CA PHE A 154 6.46 4.92 -6.04
C PHE A 154 7.07 5.79 -4.94
N ASP A 155 6.34 6.83 -4.50
CA ASP A 155 6.81 7.91 -3.64
C ASP A 155 5.90 8.11 -2.41
N ARG A 156 5.29 7.02 -1.92
CA ARG A 156 4.34 7.01 -0.79
C ARG A 156 3.07 7.86 -1.04
N GLY A 157 2.52 7.78 -2.24
CA GLY A 157 1.25 8.41 -2.59
C GLY A 157 1.40 9.91 -2.88
N GLY A 158 2.59 10.37 -3.27
CA GLY A 158 2.77 11.71 -3.82
C GLY A 158 2.16 11.78 -5.22
N GLU A 159 2.53 10.82 -6.07
CA GLU A 159 1.98 10.64 -7.41
C GLU A 159 1.51 9.19 -7.62
N TRP A 160 0.38 9.05 -8.32
CA TRP A 160 -0.19 7.78 -8.73
C TRP A 160 -0.26 7.70 -10.25
N VAL A 161 0.27 6.62 -10.81
CA VAL A 161 0.31 6.38 -12.26
C VAL A 161 -0.27 5.01 -12.62
N PRO A 162 -0.77 4.80 -13.85
CA PRO A 162 -1.15 3.48 -14.32
C PRO A 162 0.06 2.52 -14.37
N LEU A 163 -0.14 1.24 -14.07
CA LEU A 163 0.94 0.26 -14.17
C LEU A 163 1.30 0.00 -15.63
N ARG A 164 2.60 -0.02 -15.91
CA ARG A 164 3.12 -0.24 -17.26
C ARG A 164 2.79 -1.66 -17.74
N LYS A 165 2.20 -1.77 -18.94
CA LYS A 165 1.96 -3.07 -19.56
C LYS A 165 3.28 -3.81 -19.87
N PRO A 166 3.33 -5.15 -19.80
CA PRO A 166 4.47 -5.92 -20.29
C PRO A 166 4.71 -5.68 -21.79
N LYS A 167 5.98 -5.71 -22.21
CA LYS A 167 6.38 -5.41 -23.60
C LYS A 167 5.74 -6.34 -24.62
N ASN A 168 5.62 -7.64 -24.29
CA ASN A 168 5.17 -8.69 -25.22
C ASN A 168 3.70 -9.08 -25.03
N THR A 169 2.87 -8.18 -24.48
CA THR A 169 1.44 -8.44 -24.26
C THR A 169 0.58 -7.49 -25.09
N THR A 170 -0.47 -8.04 -25.69
CA THR A 170 -1.51 -7.30 -26.42
C THR A 170 -2.59 -6.82 -25.47
N CYS A 171 -3.13 -5.63 -25.71
CA CYS A 171 -4.29 -5.14 -24.97
C CYS A 171 -5.52 -6.01 -25.25
N ASP A 172 -6.30 -6.30 -24.22
CA ASP A 172 -7.57 -7.00 -24.31
C ASP A 172 -8.70 -6.10 -24.84
N SER A 173 -9.93 -6.64 -24.87
CA SER A 173 -11.11 -5.93 -25.38
C SER A 173 -11.59 -4.77 -24.52
N THR A 174 -11.05 -4.58 -23.31
CA THR A 174 -11.40 -3.44 -22.45
C THR A 174 -10.69 -2.16 -22.89
N ALA A 175 -9.61 -2.28 -23.66
CA ALA A 175 -8.86 -1.12 -24.16
C ALA A 175 -9.57 -0.46 -25.37
N ARG A 176 -9.52 0.88 -25.44
CA ARG A 176 -10.08 1.65 -26.56
C ARG A 176 -9.26 1.49 -27.84
N SER A 177 -7.96 1.26 -27.72
CA SER A 177 -7.05 0.99 -28.83
C SER A 177 -6.16 -0.21 -28.49
N LYS A 178 -5.59 -0.86 -29.51
CA LYS A 178 -4.68 -1.99 -29.33
C LYS A 178 -3.30 -1.60 -28.77
N GLU A 179 -3.02 -0.30 -28.66
CA GLU A 179 -1.71 0.24 -28.33
C GLU A 179 -1.71 0.98 -26.99
N GLU A 180 -2.85 1.48 -26.54
CA GLU A 180 -3.00 2.23 -25.29
C GLU A 180 -3.72 1.38 -24.23
N CYS A 181 -2.94 0.70 -23.40
CA CYS A 181 -3.44 -0.05 -22.25
C CYS A 181 -2.40 -0.15 -21.13
N SER A 182 -2.86 -0.50 -19.94
CA SER A 182 -2.08 -0.70 -18.73
C SER A 182 -2.23 -2.12 -18.21
N LEU A 183 -1.35 -2.50 -17.28
CA LEU A 183 -1.57 -3.69 -16.45
C LEU A 183 -2.55 -3.33 -15.33
N HIS A 184 -3.52 -4.20 -15.10
CA HIS A 184 -4.49 -4.11 -14.02
C HIS A 184 -4.35 -5.32 -13.10
N ILE A 185 -4.43 -5.10 -11.80
CA ILE A 185 -4.14 -6.09 -10.77
C ILE A 185 -5.42 -6.54 -10.10
N HIS A 186 -5.61 -7.86 -10.02
CA HIS A 186 -6.67 -8.46 -9.23
C HIS A 186 -6.22 -8.61 -7.77
N ALA A 187 -6.99 -8.02 -6.86
CA ALA A 187 -6.80 -8.16 -5.41
C ALA A 187 -8.13 -8.49 -4.70
N SER A 188 -8.31 -8.02 -3.46
CA SER A 188 -9.43 -8.39 -2.57
C SER A 188 -10.80 -8.17 -3.22
N TYR A 189 -11.01 -7.05 -3.92
CA TYR A 189 -12.28 -6.76 -4.59
C TYR A 189 -12.59 -7.80 -5.68
N SER A 190 -11.61 -8.14 -6.52
CA SER A 190 -11.81 -9.16 -7.56
C SER A 190 -12.16 -10.53 -7.00
N ILE A 191 -11.52 -10.90 -5.87
CA ILE A 191 -11.79 -12.14 -5.15
C ILE A 191 -13.21 -12.13 -4.56
N SER A 192 -13.64 -11.01 -3.97
CA SER A 192 -14.98 -10.87 -3.39
C SER A 192 -16.09 -10.93 -4.45
N GLN A 193 -15.80 -10.46 -5.67
CA GLN A 193 -16.67 -10.61 -6.84
C GLN A 193 -16.68 -12.04 -7.43
N LYS A 194 -15.98 -12.99 -6.81
CA LYS A 194 -15.90 -14.40 -7.24
C LYS A 194 -15.32 -14.56 -8.64
N LEU A 195 -14.42 -13.65 -9.04
CA LEU A 195 -13.60 -13.87 -10.23
C LEU A 195 -12.64 -15.04 -9.99
N ASN A 196 -12.08 -15.59 -11.06
CA ASN A 196 -11.18 -16.75 -11.01
C ASN A 196 -9.77 -16.37 -10.52
N VAL A 197 -9.70 -15.78 -9.32
CA VAL A 197 -8.50 -15.20 -8.72
C VAL A 197 -8.24 -15.96 -7.40
N PRO A 198 -7.31 -16.92 -7.38
CA PRO A 198 -7.06 -17.74 -6.20
C PRO A 198 -6.27 -17.04 -5.09
N MET A 199 -5.49 -16.00 -5.43
CA MET A 199 -4.60 -15.30 -4.51
C MET A 199 -4.50 -13.81 -4.86
N ALA A 200 -4.46 -12.97 -3.83
CA ALA A 200 -4.13 -11.55 -3.92
C ALA A 200 -2.62 -11.35 -4.15
N PRO A 201 -2.16 -10.13 -4.51
CA PRO A 201 -0.75 -9.86 -4.76
C PRO A 201 0.16 -10.26 -3.60
N LEU A 202 1.30 -10.86 -3.91
CA LEU A 202 2.32 -11.29 -2.96
C LEU A 202 3.61 -10.51 -3.16
N SER A 203 4.16 -10.00 -2.06
CA SER A 203 5.50 -9.41 -1.98
C SER A 203 6.06 -9.68 -0.58
N GLU A 204 7.38 -9.84 -0.49
CA GLU A 204 8.06 -10.14 0.77
C GLU A 204 9.26 -9.20 0.93
N PRO A 205 9.49 -8.61 2.13
CA PRO A 205 10.52 -7.59 2.32
C PRO A 205 11.96 -8.12 2.18
N ASN A 206 12.18 -9.43 2.32
CA ASN A 206 13.46 -10.09 2.08
C ASN A 206 13.69 -10.47 0.61
N ALA A 207 12.63 -10.51 -0.21
CA ALA A 207 12.69 -10.78 -1.66
C ALA A 207 12.65 -9.48 -2.46
N VAL A 208 13.74 -8.71 -2.39
CA VAL A 208 13.82 -7.32 -2.86
C VAL A 208 13.36 -7.16 -4.30
N GLY A 209 12.37 -6.28 -4.52
CA GLY A 209 11.81 -5.96 -5.83
C GLY A 209 10.78 -6.96 -6.38
N ILE A 210 10.63 -8.13 -5.77
CA ILE A 210 9.71 -9.16 -6.28
C ILE A 210 8.26 -8.83 -5.90
N VAL A 211 7.38 -8.81 -6.90
CA VAL A 211 5.93 -8.66 -6.77
C VAL A 211 5.24 -9.65 -7.70
N ILE A 212 4.37 -10.51 -7.18
CA ILE A 212 3.63 -11.51 -7.96
C ILE A 212 2.13 -11.22 -7.82
N ALA A 213 1.41 -11.15 -8.93
CA ALA A 213 -0.02 -10.84 -8.89
C ALA A 213 -0.78 -11.44 -10.07
N HIS A 214 -2.05 -11.75 -9.86
CA HIS A 214 -2.98 -11.99 -10.97
C HIS A 214 -3.34 -10.66 -11.63
N GLY A 215 -3.45 -10.63 -12.96
CA GLY A 215 -3.77 -9.40 -13.66
C GLY A 215 -4.37 -9.57 -15.06
N SER A 216 -4.78 -8.44 -15.63
CA SER A 216 -5.25 -8.30 -17.01
C SER A 216 -4.58 -7.09 -17.67
N VAL A 217 -4.36 -7.15 -18.99
CA VAL A 217 -3.73 -6.05 -19.73
C VAL A 217 -4.77 -5.42 -20.64
N GLY A 218 -5.18 -4.19 -20.35
CA GLY A 218 -6.38 -3.60 -20.94
C GLY A 218 -6.60 -2.13 -20.54
N GLY A 219 -7.81 -1.63 -20.77
CA GLY A 219 -8.25 -0.31 -20.29
C GLY A 219 -8.78 -0.34 -18.85
N ALA A 220 -9.08 -1.53 -18.31
CA ALA A 220 -9.59 -1.74 -16.97
C ALA A 220 -9.33 -3.18 -16.47
N ILE A 221 -9.66 -3.47 -15.20
CA ILE A 221 -9.73 -4.83 -14.67
C ILE A 221 -10.75 -5.64 -15.48
N SER A 222 -10.30 -6.77 -16.03
CA SER A 222 -11.11 -7.66 -16.87
C SER A 222 -11.82 -8.73 -16.04
N VAL A 223 -12.99 -9.20 -16.49
CA VAL A 223 -13.69 -10.35 -15.87
C VAL A 223 -13.21 -11.69 -16.41
N MET A 224 -12.31 -11.68 -17.40
CA MET A 224 -11.73 -12.91 -17.97
C MET A 224 -10.81 -13.59 -16.96
N SER A 225 -10.55 -14.88 -17.16
CA SER A 225 -9.61 -15.61 -16.31
C SER A 225 -8.22 -14.96 -16.42
N PRO A 226 -7.59 -14.59 -15.30
CA PRO A 226 -6.33 -13.85 -15.33
C PRO A 226 -5.13 -14.76 -15.59
N ASP A 227 -4.07 -14.15 -16.14
CA ASP A 227 -2.71 -14.69 -16.10
C ASP A 227 -2.00 -14.21 -14.84
N VAL A 228 -0.86 -14.82 -14.49
CA VAL A 228 0.00 -14.34 -13.40
C VAL A 228 1.13 -13.48 -13.97
N TYR A 229 1.35 -12.33 -13.35
CA TYR A 229 2.40 -11.38 -13.68
C TYR A 229 3.39 -11.24 -12.53
N ILE A 230 4.64 -10.99 -12.88
CA ILE A 230 5.73 -10.76 -11.95
C ILE A 230 6.45 -9.46 -12.30
N SER A 231 6.84 -8.72 -11.27
CA SER A 231 7.82 -7.64 -11.34
C SER A 231 9.01 -8.03 -10.47
N ASP A 232 10.22 -7.72 -10.92
CA ASP A 232 11.47 -7.89 -10.19
C ASP A 232 12.07 -6.55 -9.77
N ASP A 233 11.42 -5.42 -10.04
CA ASP A 233 11.89 -4.07 -9.76
C ASP A 233 10.90 -3.25 -8.90
N GLY A 234 9.95 -3.92 -8.25
CA GLY A 234 8.97 -3.31 -7.37
C GLY A 234 7.73 -2.76 -8.10
N GLY A 235 7.55 -3.07 -9.37
CA GLY A 235 6.35 -2.72 -10.14
C GLY A 235 6.57 -1.66 -11.23
N TYR A 236 7.81 -1.27 -11.50
CA TYR A 236 8.14 -0.38 -12.62
C TYR A 236 8.02 -1.11 -13.96
N THR A 237 8.48 -2.35 -14.01
CA THR A 237 8.33 -3.24 -15.15
C THR A 237 7.70 -4.56 -14.74
N TRP A 238 6.94 -5.13 -15.68
CA TRP A 238 6.19 -6.36 -15.47
C TRP A 238 6.43 -7.32 -16.62
N ALA A 239 6.42 -8.61 -16.30
CA ALA A 239 6.42 -9.72 -17.24
C ALA A 239 5.28 -10.68 -16.91
N ARG A 240 4.73 -11.36 -17.92
CA ARG A 240 3.83 -12.48 -17.69
C ARG A 240 4.67 -13.65 -17.17
N MET A 241 4.33 -14.13 -15.98
CA MET A 241 5.02 -15.20 -15.27
C MET A 241 4.49 -16.58 -15.67
N LEU A 242 3.16 -16.76 -15.62
CA LEU A 242 2.45 -18.00 -15.92
C LEU A 242 1.14 -17.69 -16.64
N GLU A 243 0.73 -18.58 -17.55
CA GLU A 243 -0.58 -18.49 -18.22
C GLU A 243 -1.66 -19.13 -17.35
N GLY A 244 -2.77 -18.43 -17.15
CA GLY A 244 -3.86 -18.86 -16.26
C GLY A 244 -3.58 -18.65 -14.77
N PRO A 245 -4.59 -18.83 -13.91
CA PRO A 245 -4.50 -18.56 -12.48
C PRO A 245 -3.69 -19.64 -11.75
N HIS A 246 -2.88 -19.20 -10.78
CA HIS A 246 -2.03 -20.08 -9.98
C HIS A 246 -2.01 -19.65 -8.52
N HIS A 247 -1.81 -20.61 -7.62
CA HIS A 247 -1.33 -20.33 -6.28
C HIS A 247 0.20 -20.23 -6.31
N TYR A 248 0.78 -19.26 -5.62
CA TYR A 248 2.23 -19.03 -5.62
C TYR A 248 2.76 -18.76 -4.22
N ALA A 249 4.04 -19.08 -3.99
CA ALA A 249 4.76 -18.74 -2.78
C ALA A 249 6.22 -18.38 -3.08
N ILE A 250 6.76 -17.45 -2.30
CA ILE A 250 8.18 -17.07 -2.32
C ILE A 250 8.89 -17.81 -1.18
N LEU A 251 10.01 -18.44 -1.50
CA LEU A 251 10.86 -19.19 -0.59
C LEU A 251 12.28 -18.64 -0.64
N ASP A 252 13.07 -18.91 0.41
CA ASP A 252 14.49 -18.51 0.52
C ASP A 252 14.80 -17.07 0.07
N SER A 253 13.98 -16.12 0.50
CA SER A 253 14.12 -14.69 0.22
C SER A 253 14.17 -14.35 -1.28
N GLY A 254 13.43 -15.10 -2.09
CA GLY A 254 13.38 -14.93 -3.56
C GLY A 254 14.31 -15.88 -4.32
N GLY A 255 15.12 -16.70 -3.63
CA GLY A 255 15.94 -17.74 -4.26
C GLY A 255 15.11 -18.84 -4.94
N LEU A 256 13.86 -19.02 -4.52
CA LEU A 256 12.94 -19.99 -5.10
C LEU A 256 11.51 -19.44 -5.11
N ILE A 257 10.84 -19.54 -6.26
CA ILE A 257 9.41 -19.28 -6.40
C ILE A 257 8.73 -20.59 -6.77
N VAL A 258 7.63 -20.92 -6.11
CA VAL A 258 6.83 -22.11 -6.41
C VAL A 258 5.41 -21.72 -6.83
N ALA A 259 4.80 -22.53 -7.69
CA ALA A 259 3.45 -22.32 -8.16
C ALA A 259 2.67 -23.63 -8.35
N ILE A 260 1.35 -23.58 -8.17
CA ILE A 260 0.41 -24.67 -8.47
C ILE A 260 -0.76 -24.09 -9.26
N GLU A 261 -1.08 -24.74 -10.38
CA GLU A 261 -2.20 -24.37 -11.25
C GLU A 261 -3.53 -24.38 -10.47
N HIS A 262 -4.31 -23.31 -10.62
CA HIS A 262 -5.66 -23.23 -10.07
C HIS A 262 -6.66 -23.83 -11.06
N THR A 263 -7.11 -25.04 -10.78
CA THR A 263 -8.03 -25.79 -11.65
C THR A 263 -9.08 -26.57 -10.86
N SER A 264 -10.19 -26.89 -11.52
CA SER A 264 -11.23 -27.78 -10.98
C SER A 264 -10.84 -29.25 -11.01
N GLN A 265 -9.78 -29.60 -11.75
CA GLN A 265 -9.29 -30.97 -11.88
C GLN A 265 -8.27 -31.31 -10.78
N PRO A 266 -8.14 -32.57 -10.38
CA PRO A 266 -7.07 -32.99 -9.49
C PRO A 266 -5.68 -32.71 -10.07
N VAL A 267 -4.76 -32.22 -9.24
CA VAL A 267 -3.38 -31.89 -9.61
C VAL A 267 -2.39 -32.78 -8.86
N ASN A 268 -1.25 -33.04 -9.48
CA ASN A 268 -0.12 -33.75 -8.88
C ASN A 268 1.24 -33.13 -9.24
N VAL A 269 1.23 -31.96 -9.85
CA VAL A 269 2.42 -31.24 -10.32
C VAL A 269 2.55 -29.93 -9.57
N ILE A 270 3.76 -29.63 -9.12
CA ILE A 270 4.18 -28.31 -8.64
C ILE A 270 5.18 -27.75 -9.65
N GLU A 271 5.09 -26.44 -9.90
CA GLU A 271 6.04 -25.71 -10.73
C GLU A 271 6.99 -24.90 -9.85
N PHE A 272 8.25 -24.79 -10.24
CA PHE A 272 9.23 -24.00 -9.50
C PHE A 272 10.20 -23.24 -10.43
N SER A 273 10.71 -22.12 -9.93
CA SER A 273 11.67 -21.24 -10.61
C SER A 273 12.76 -20.80 -9.62
N THR A 274 14.01 -20.79 -10.07
CA THR A 274 15.20 -20.37 -9.31
C THR A 274 15.82 -19.07 -9.84
N ASP A 275 15.14 -18.42 -10.78
CA ASP A 275 15.63 -17.25 -11.53
C ASP A 275 14.59 -16.12 -11.54
N GLU A 276 13.90 -15.95 -10.40
CA GLU A 276 12.86 -14.93 -10.17
C GLU A 276 11.70 -15.02 -11.20
N GLY A 277 11.25 -16.23 -11.51
CA GLY A 277 10.06 -16.49 -12.31
C GLY A 277 10.26 -16.41 -13.84
N GLN A 278 11.51 -16.39 -14.31
CA GLN A 278 11.82 -16.33 -15.75
C GLN A 278 11.74 -17.69 -16.43
N CYS A 279 12.24 -18.74 -15.78
CA CYS A 279 12.18 -20.11 -16.27
C CYS A 279 11.53 -21.02 -15.22
N TRP A 280 10.69 -21.93 -15.71
CA TRP A 280 9.85 -22.79 -14.87
C TRP A 280 10.10 -24.28 -15.17
N TYR A 281 10.12 -25.06 -14.10
CA TYR A 281 10.30 -26.51 -14.13
C TYR A 281 9.12 -27.18 -13.42
N LYS A 282 8.67 -28.32 -13.95
CA LYS A 282 7.54 -29.08 -13.42
C LYS A 282 8.04 -30.30 -12.65
N TYR A 283 7.52 -30.53 -11.46
CA TYR A 283 7.81 -31.69 -10.63
C TYR A 283 6.53 -32.40 -10.20
N ALA A 284 6.42 -33.69 -10.49
CA ALA A 284 5.31 -34.51 -10.04
C ALA A 284 5.55 -34.94 -8.58
N PHE A 285 4.80 -34.36 -7.63
CA PHE A 285 4.96 -34.63 -6.20
C PHE A 285 4.20 -35.87 -5.72
N SER A 286 3.33 -36.44 -6.56
CA SER A 286 2.53 -37.62 -6.24
C SER A 286 2.13 -38.39 -7.51
N GLU A 287 2.03 -39.71 -7.41
CA GLU A 287 1.40 -40.54 -8.44
C GLU A 287 -0.12 -40.39 -8.45
N ASP A 288 -0.72 -40.25 -7.26
CA ASP A 288 -2.16 -40.01 -7.07
C ASP A 288 -2.46 -38.51 -7.03
N PRO A 289 -3.24 -37.96 -7.97
CA PRO A 289 -3.64 -36.56 -7.95
C PRO A 289 -4.58 -36.20 -6.79
N ILE A 290 -4.54 -34.93 -6.38
CA ILE A 290 -5.36 -34.39 -5.28
C ILE A 290 -6.20 -33.21 -5.77
N PHE A 291 -7.37 -33.02 -5.17
CA PHE A 291 -8.07 -31.75 -5.28
C PHE A 291 -7.35 -30.75 -4.38
N PHE A 292 -6.61 -29.84 -5.01
CA PHE A 292 -5.81 -28.83 -4.33
C PHE A 292 -6.69 -27.84 -3.56
N THR A 293 -6.21 -27.41 -2.39
CA THR A 293 -6.90 -26.42 -1.56
C THR A 293 -6.02 -25.25 -1.14
N GLY A 294 -4.70 -25.43 -1.01
CA GLY A 294 -3.82 -24.36 -0.58
C GLY A 294 -2.35 -24.75 -0.46
N LEU A 295 -1.49 -23.74 -0.47
CA LEU A 295 -0.07 -23.83 -0.14
C LEU A 295 0.13 -23.33 1.30
N ALA A 296 1.03 -23.96 2.02
CA ALA A 296 1.51 -23.47 3.32
C ALA A 296 3.04 -23.44 3.32
N SER A 297 3.62 -22.30 3.71
CA SER A 297 5.05 -22.10 3.91
C SER A 297 5.28 -21.39 5.25
N GLU A 298 6.52 -21.44 5.75
CA GLU A 298 6.90 -20.71 6.96
C GLU A 298 6.77 -19.19 6.72
N PRO A 299 6.08 -18.43 7.59
CA PRO A 299 5.99 -16.98 7.45
C PRO A 299 7.37 -16.31 7.38
N GLY A 300 7.47 -15.27 6.55
CA GLY A 300 8.71 -14.52 6.31
C GLY A 300 9.57 -15.08 5.18
N ALA A 301 9.07 -16.06 4.41
CA ALA A 301 9.66 -16.50 3.14
C ALA A 301 11.15 -16.88 3.20
N ARG A 302 11.61 -17.46 4.32
CA ARG A 302 13.02 -17.89 4.54
C ARG A 302 13.23 -19.40 4.45
N SER A 303 12.15 -20.17 4.58
CA SER A 303 12.20 -21.62 4.50
C SER A 303 12.39 -22.09 3.06
N MET A 304 12.93 -23.30 2.92
CA MET A 304 12.97 -24.09 1.68
C MET A 304 11.82 -25.08 1.57
N ASN A 305 10.93 -25.11 2.56
CA ASN A 305 9.86 -26.08 2.66
C ASN A 305 8.53 -25.46 2.25
N VAL A 306 7.77 -26.18 1.44
CA VAL A 306 6.39 -25.86 1.12
C VAL A 306 5.50 -27.09 1.26
N SER A 307 4.34 -26.92 1.88
CA SER A 307 3.33 -27.96 2.04
C SER A 307 2.18 -27.71 1.08
N VAL A 308 1.95 -28.66 0.19
CA VAL A 308 0.81 -28.71 -0.72
C VAL A 308 -0.35 -29.43 -0.05
N TRP A 309 -1.46 -28.73 0.17
CA TRP A 309 -2.65 -29.28 0.82
C TRP A 309 -3.76 -29.57 -0.17
N GLY A 310 -4.48 -30.67 0.09
CA GLY A 310 -5.67 -31.03 -0.65
C GLY A 310 -6.37 -32.25 -0.07
N PHE A 311 -7.31 -32.80 -0.83
CA PHE A 311 -8.00 -34.02 -0.45
C PHE A 311 -8.11 -35.02 -1.60
N ARG A 312 -8.22 -36.30 -1.24
CA ARG A 312 -8.52 -37.41 -2.14
C ARG A 312 -9.92 -37.96 -1.88
N GLY A 313 -10.48 -38.64 -2.88
CA GLY A 313 -11.76 -39.34 -2.78
C GLY A 313 -12.98 -38.47 -3.10
N ASN A 314 -14.15 -39.11 -3.14
CA ASN A 314 -15.42 -38.45 -3.48
C ASN A 314 -15.94 -37.61 -2.29
N PHE A 315 -17.00 -36.84 -2.51
CA PHE A 315 -17.62 -35.96 -1.52
C PHE A 315 -17.89 -36.63 -0.15
N LEU A 316 -18.26 -37.91 -0.14
CA LEU A 316 -18.60 -38.67 1.07
C LEU A 316 -17.41 -39.31 1.80
N SER A 317 -16.22 -39.34 1.20
CA SER A 317 -15.03 -40.02 1.73
C SER A 317 -13.75 -39.20 1.58
N ARG A 318 -13.87 -37.87 1.71
CA ARG A 318 -12.75 -36.94 1.61
C ARG A 318 -11.69 -37.25 2.67
N LYS A 319 -10.49 -37.59 2.22
CA LYS A 319 -9.30 -37.73 3.08
C LYS A 319 -8.33 -36.61 2.78
N TRP A 320 -8.06 -35.79 3.79
CA TRP A 320 -7.06 -34.73 3.69
C TRP A 320 -5.66 -35.32 3.60
N VAL A 321 -4.83 -34.72 2.75
CA VAL A 321 -3.44 -35.09 2.55
C VAL A 321 -2.61 -33.83 2.39
N SER A 322 -1.37 -33.89 2.88
CA SER A 322 -0.38 -32.84 2.71
C SER A 322 0.91 -33.44 2.19
N TYR A 323 1.49 -32.83 1.16
CA TYR A 323 2.81 -33.17 0.63
C TYR A 323 3.75 -32.02 0.95
N THR A 324 4.71 -32.24 1.83
CA THR A 324 5.74 -31.24 2.13
C THR A 324 6.98 -31.54 1.33
N ILE A 325 7.40 -30.58 0.53
CA ILE A 325 8.56 -30.66 -0.36
C ILE A 325 9.65 -29.78 0.25
N ASP A 326 10.82 -30.36 0.46
CA ASP A 326 12.03 -29.66 0.90
C ASP A 326 12.94 -29.51 -0.32
N PHE A 327 13.23 -28.26 -0.70
CA PHE A 327 14.06 -27.94 -1.86
C PHE A 327 15.56 -27.83 -1.54
N SER A 328 16.01 -28.21 -0.33
CA SER A 328 17.42 -28.14 0.08
C SER A 328 18.38 -28.94 -0.83
N GLU A 329 17.95 -30.08 -1.37
CA GLU A 329 18.77 -30.82 -2.33
C GLU A 329 18.85 -30.16 -3.71
N LEU A 330 17.81 -29.39 -4.11
CA LEU A 330 17.83 -28.60 -5.34
C LEU A 330 18.83 -27.45 -5.24
N LEU A 331 18.79 -26.69 -4.14
CA LEU A 331 19.73 -25.60 -3.86
C LEU A 331 20.80 -26.05 -2.85
N SER A 332 21.53 -27.10 -3.19
CA SER A 332 22.54 -27.71 -2.30
C SER A 332 23.76 -26.82 -2.00
N ARG A 333 23.98 -25.76 -2.78
CA ARG A 333 25.08 -24.81 -2.61
C ARG A 333 24.60 -23.53 -1.95
N THR A 334 25.31 -23.06 -0.93
CA THR A 334 25.10 -21.73 -0.34
C THR A 334 25.61 -20.62 -1.25
N CYS A 335 24.91 -19.48 -1.29
CA CYS A 335 25.32 -18.33 -2.06
C CYS A 335 26.59 -17.66 -1.48
N GLU A 336 27.47 -17.24 -2.38
CA GLU A 336 28.72 -16.52 -2.09
C GLU A 336 28.67 -15.11 -2.69
N ASP A 337 29.66 -14.26 -2.40
CA ASP A 337 29.70 -12.87 -2.91
C ASP A 337 29.58 -12.73 -4.42
N LYS A 338 30.11 -13.68 -5.18
CA LYS A 338 30.04 -13.69 -6.66
C LYS A 338 28.63 -13.87 -7.20
N ASP A 339 27.75 -14.50 -6.43
CA ASP A 339 26.36 -14.81 -6.82
C ASP A 339 25.46 -13.59 -6.73
N TYR A 340 25.93 -12.50 -6.12
CA TYR A 340 25.17 -11.27 -6.00
C TYR A 340 25.64 -10.20 -7.00
N THR A 341 24.73 -9.29 -7.30
CA THR A 341 24.97 -8.09 -8.10
C THR A 341 24.48 -6.85 -7.37
N ILE A 342 25.11 -5.71 -7.67
CA ILE A 342 24.65 -4.41 -7.20
C ILE A 342 23.47 -3.99 -8.08
N TRP A 343 22.41 -3.50 -7.46
CA TRP A 343 21.20 -3.02 -8.12
C TRP A 343 20.72 -1.73 -7.44
N LEU A 344 20.57 -0.66 -8.22
CA LEU A 344 20.02 0.60 -7.74
C LEU A 344 18.50 0.55 -7.80
N ALA A 345 17.83 0.71 -6.65
CA ALA A 345 16.38 0.77 -6.59
C ALA A 345 15.86 2.07 -7.22
N HIS A 346 14.64 2.01 -7.78
CA HIS A 346 13.94 3.16 -8.39
C HIS A 346 14.70 3.82 -9.55
N SER A 347 15.63 3.10 -10.18
CA SER A 347 16.37 3.62 -11.34
C SER A 347 15.45 3.71 -12.56
N SER A 348 15.36 4.90 -13.14
CA SER A 348 14.58 5.21 -14.34
C SER A 348 15.45 5.79 -15.45
N ASP A 349 16.46 6.60 -15.10
CA ASP A 349 17.43 7.18 -16.03
C ASP A 349 18.83 7.20 -15.40
N PRO A 350 19.69 6.21 -15.70
CA PRO A 350 21.04 6.14 -15.14
C PRO A 350 21.95 7.34 -15.46
N SER A 351 21.56 8.19 -16.40
CA SER A 351 22.32 9.42 -16.74
C SER A 351 21.98 10.60 -15.83
N ASP A 352 20.85 10.54 -15.12
CA ASP A 352 20.40 11.59 -14.21
C ASP A 352 21.09 11.46 -12.82
N PRO A 353 21.75 12.52 -12.31
CA PRO A 353 22.23 12.56 -10.94
C PRO A 353 21.15 12.32 -9.87
N SER A 354 19.87 12.60 -10.14
CA SER A 354 18.74 12.28 -9.25
C SER A 354 18.21 10.85 -9.39
N ASP A 355 18.76 10.01 -10.27
CA ASP A 355 18.25 8.66 -10.53
C ASP A 355 18.12 7.81 -9.26
N GLY A 356 16.95 7.25 -9.01
CA GLY A 356 16.67 6.47 -7.80
C GLY A 356 16.49 7.27 -6.51
N CYS A 357 16.47 8.61 -6.56
CA CYS A 357 16.10 9.43 -5.40
C CYS A 357 14.60 9.32 -5.15
N ILE A 358 14.23 8.62 -4.08
CA ILE A 358 12.85 8.57 -3.60
C ILE A 358 12.86 8.98 -2.13
N LEU A 359 12.08 10.00 -1.77
CA LEU A 359 12.04 10.58 -0.43
C LEU A 359 13.43 11.03 0.04
N GLY A 360 14.15 11.74 -0.83
CA GLY A 360 15.44 12.33 -0.49
C GLY A 360 16.66 11.41 -0.36
N TYR A 361 16.56 10.11 -0.72
CA TYR A 361 17.73 9.22 -0.78
C TYR A 361 17.54 8.05 -1.74
N LYS A 362 18.68 7.53 -2.21
CA LYS A 362 18.81 6.31 -3.04
C LYS A 362 19.14 5.11 -2.17
N GLU A 363 18.81 3.91 -2.62
CA GLU A 363 19.24 2.66 -2.00
C GLU A 363 19.86 1.72 -3.05
N GLN A 364 21.12 1.36 -2.86
CA GLN A 364 21.78 0.33 -3.65
C GLN A 364 21.71 -0.99 -2.90
N TYR A 365 21.08 -1.99 -3.51
CA TYR A 365 20.92 -3.33 -2.95
C TYR A 365 21.95 -4.29 -3.54
N ARG A 366 22.34 -5.27 -2.72
CA ARG A 366 23.02 -6.48 -3.19
C ARG A 366 21.96 -7.56 -3.38
N ARG A 367 21.65 -7.90 -4.64
CA ARG A 367 20.61 -8.88 -5.02
C ARG A 367 21.21 -10.14 -5.62
N LEU A 368 20.56 -11.27 -5.41
CA LEU A 368 20.95 -12.53 -6.03
C LEU A 368 20.84 -12.41 -7.56
N ARG A 369 21.85 -12.87 -8.29
CA ARG A 369 21.78 -12.93 -9.75
C ARG A 369 20.79 -14.01 -10.15
N LYS A 370 19.93 -13.72 -11.11
CA LYS A 370 18.99 -14.69 -11.70
C LYS A 370 19.66 -15.96 -12.23
N SER A 371 20.91 -15.86 -12.69
CA SER A 371 21.69 -17.01 -13.17
C SER A 371 22.36 -17.83 -12.06
N SER A 372 22.33 -17.37 -10.81
CA SER A 372 22.99 -18.02 -9.68
C SER A 372 22.01 -18.89 -8.93
N VAL A 373 22.09 -20.19 -9.19
CA VAL A 373 21.30 -21.22 -8.49
C VAL A 373 22.04 -21.59 -7.20
N CYS A 374 21.63 -21.00 -6.08
CA CYS A 374 22.14 -21.24 -4.75
C CYS A 374 21.14 -20.82 -3.67
N GLN A 375 21.35 -21.27 -2.45
CA GLN A 375 20.54 -20.92 -1.29
C GLN A 375 21.07 -19.64 -0.62
N ASN A 376 20.22 -18.63 -0.45
CA ASN A 376 20.51 -17.43 0.34
C ASN A 376 20.74 -17.79 1.82
N GLY A 377 19.89 -18.67 2.36
CA GLY A 377 19.99 -19.15 3.73
C GLY A 377 19.05 -18.44 4.69
N ARG A 378 18.75 -19.10 5.82
CA ARG A 378 17.79 -18.60 6.82
C ARG A 378 18.25 -17.29 7.48
N ASP A 379 19.56 -17.12 7.64
CA ASP A 379 20.22 -15.95 8.21
C ASP A 379 20.49 -14.84 7.19
N TYR A 380 20.04 -14.98 5.94
CA TYR A 380 20.18 -13.96 4.92
C TYR A 380 19.66 -12.59 5.38
N VAL A 381 20.49 -11.58 5.25
CA VAL A 381 20.15 -10.19 5.54
C VAL A 381 20.26 -9.38 4.25
N VAL A 382 19.18 -8.69 3.91
CA VAL A 382 19.16 -7.76 2.78
C VAL A 382 20.22 -6.68 3.02
N THR A 383 21.26 -6.70 2.19
CA THR A 383 22.34 -5.71 2.26
C THR A 383 22.00 -4.55 1.34
N LYS A 384 21.93 -3.34 1.91
CA LYS A 384 21.67 -2.11 1.17
C LYS A 384 22.50 -0.95 1.68
N GLN A 385 22.86 -0.04 0.78
CA GLN A 385 23.62 1.16 1.07
C GLN A 385 22.81 2.40 0.67
N PRO A 386 22.44 3.27 1.61
CA PRO A 386 21.74 4.50 1.29
C PRO A 386 22.71 5.57 0.77
N SER A 387 22.25 6.40 -0.16
CA SER A 387 22.96 7.60 -0.62
C SER A 387 22.01 8.79 -0.58
N VAL A 388 22.33 9.79 0.24
CA VAL A 388 21.45 10.95 0.46
C VAL A 388 21.45 11.86 -0.77
N CYS A 389 20.27 12.32 -1.16
CA CYS A 389 20.07 13.25 -2.26
C CYS A 389 20.01 14.71 -1.74
N PRO A 390 20.39 15.71 -2.57
CA PRO A 390 20.07 17.10 -2.30
C PRO A 390 18.55 17.32 -2.32
N CYS A 391 18.03 18.18 -1.45
CA CYS A 391 16.59 18.47 -1.44
C CYS A 391 16.16 19.27 -2.68
N THR A 392 15.01 18.92 -3.23
CA THR A 392 14.26 19.71 -4.24
C THR A 392 12.90 20.12 -3.66
N LEU A 393 12.11 20.92 -4.39
CA LEU A 393 10.73 21.25 -3.97
C LEU A 393 9.80 20.03 -3.92
N GLU A 394 10.15 18.93 -4.59
CA GLU A 394 9.38 17.69 -4.61
C GLU A 394 9.51 16.92 -3.29
N ASP A 395 10.59 17.12 -2.54
CA ASP A 395 10.79 16.54 -1.19
C ASP A 395 9.95 17.24 -0.09
N PHE A 396 9.10 18.19 -0.48
CA PHE A 396 8.19 18.93 0.40
C PHE A 396 6.73 18.68 -0.01
N LEU A 397 5.80 18.84 0.92
CA LEU A 397 4.35 18.92 0.73
C LEU A 397 3.90 20.35 0.98
N CYS A 398 2.75 20.72 0.42
CA CYS A 398 2.10 21.96 0.82
C CYS A 398 1.55 21.81 2.22
N ASP A 399 1.88 22.79 3.06
CA ASP A 399 1.40 22.86 4.42
C ASP A 399 0.00 23.49 4.47
N PHE A 400 -0.61 23.55 5.66
CA PHE A 400 -1.99 23.98 5.82
C PHE A 400 -2.31 25.32 5.12
N GLY A 401 -3.34 25.32 4.27
CA GLY A 401 -3.80 26.50 3.54
C GLY A 401 -2.96 26.88 2.32
N TYR A 402 -2.09 25.98 1.87
CA TYR A 402 -1.39 26.05 0.59
C TYR A 402 -1.77 24.86 -0.29
N TYR A 403 -1.58 24.99 -1.60
CA TYR A 403 -1.82 23.92 -2.57
C TYR A 403 -0.85 24.04 -3.76
N ARG A 404 -0.65 22.95 -4.50
CA ARG A 404 0.06 22.99 -5.79
C ARG A 404 -0.96 23.15 -6.93
N PRO A 405 -0.85 24.19 -7.75
CA PRO A 405 -1.57 24.25 -9.02
C PRO A 405 -1.07 23.15 -9.97
N GLU A 406 -1.90 22.74 -10.94
CA GLU A 406 -1.50 21.77 -11.95
C GLU A 406 -0.21 22.21 -12.67
N ASN A 407 0.71 21.26 -12.85
CA ASN A 407 2.01 21.45 -13.50
C ASN A 407 2.96 22.45 -12.80
N GLN A 408 2.78 22.71 -11.51
CA GLN A 408 3.69 23.55 -10.72
C GLN A 408 4.17 22.81 -9.47
N SER A 409 5.48 22.81 -9.23
CA SER A 409 6.09 22.23 -8.01
C SER A 409 5.98 23.16 -6.79
N VAL A 410 5.58 24.41 -7.02
CA VAL A 410 5.51 25.48 -6.02
C VAL A 410 4.16 25.44 -5.30
N CYS A 411 4.19 25.39 -3.96
CA CYS A 411 3.03 25.59 -3.12
C CYS A 411 2.65 27.06 -3.08
N VAL A 412 1.42 27.36 -3.46
CA VAL A 412 0.82 28.70 -3.43
C VAL A 412 -0.27 28.76 -2.38
N GLU A 413 -0.44 29.92 -1.77
CA GLU A 413 -1.46 30.13 -0.75
C GLU A 413 -2.86 29.98 -1.35
N GLN A 414 -3.75 29.23 -0.70
CA GLN A 414 -5.13 29.09 -1.13
C GLN A 414 -5.84 30.45 -1.09
N PRO A 415 -6.55 30.88 -2.15
CA PRO A 415 -7.27 32.16 -2.14
C PRO A 415 -8.30 32.25 -1.01
N GLU A 416 -9.01 31.15 -0.75
CA GLU A 416 -10.04 31.04 0.28
C GLU A 416 -10.03 29.63 0.88
N LEU A 417 -10.09 29.54 2.21
CA LEU A 417 -10.22 28.27 2.94
C LEU A 417 -11.70 27.84 2.94
N LYS A 418 -12.01 26.64 2.46
CA LYS A 418 -13.40 26.12 2.34
C LYS A 418 -13.55 24.75 3.01
N GLY A 419 -14.79 24.38 3.33
CA GLY A 419 -15.11 23.06 3.87
C GLY A 419 -14.28 22.71 5.10
N HIS A 420 -13.64 21.54 5.08
CA HIS A 420 -12.86 21.04 6.21
C HIS A 420 -11.59 21.86 6.52
N ASP A 421 -11.00 22.53 5.52
CA ASP A 421 -9.86 23.44 5.73
C ASP A 421 -10.28 24.65 6.57
N LEU A 422 -11.48 25.19 6.30
CA LEU A 422 -12.04 26.27 7.11
C LEU A 422 -12.36 25.80 8.53
N GLU A 423 -12.92 24.60 8.69
CA GLU A 423 -13.17 24.03 10.01
C GLU A 423 -11.87 23.85 10.80
N PHE A 424 -10.82 23.31 10.17
CA PHE A 424 -9.51 23.18 10.81
C PHE A 424 -8.93 24.55 11.19
N CYS A 425 -9.08 25.58 10.34
CA CYS A 425 -8.65 26.93 10.69
C CYS A 425 -9.40 27.51 11.89
N LEU A 426 -10.71 27.25 12.00
CA LEU A 426 -11.54 27.79 13.06
C LEU A 426 -11.36 27.07 14.40
N TYR A 427 -11.17 25.74 14.40
CA TYR A 427 -11.15 24.93 15.61
C TYR A 427 -9.78 24.30 15.94
N GLY A 428 -8.83 24.33 15.02
CA GLY A 428 -7.47 23.81 15.20
C GLY A 428 -6.64 24.62 16.18
N ARG A 429 -5.57 24.00 16.70
CA ARG A 429 -4.62 24.70 17.58
C ARG A 429 -3.85 25.74 16.78
N ARG A 430 -3.66 26.92 17.38
CA ARG A 430 -3.00 28.06 16.71
C ARG A 430 -1.57 27.76 16.24
N GLU A 431 -0.85 26.89 16.94
CA GLU A 431 0.50 26.46 16.56
C GLU A 431 0.53 25.74 15.21
N LEU A 432 -0.53 25.00 14.86
CA LEU A 432 -0.67 24.27 13.61
C LEU A 432 -1.12 25.16 12.44
N LEU A 433 -1.51 26.41 12.72
CA LEU A 433 -1.98 27.39 11.74
C LEU A 433 -0.89 28.40 11.35
N LYS A 434 0.28 28.30 11.97
CA LYS A 434 1.48 29.05 11.58
C LYS A 434 2.28 28.18 10.63
N THR A 435 2.42 28.65 9.40
CA THR A 435 3.02 27.86 8.32
C THR A 435 3.95 28.69 7.45
N SER A 436 4.97 28.06 6.90
CA SER A 436 5.83 28.62 5.84
C SER A 436 5.35 28.27 4.42
N GLY A 437 4.22 27.59 4.32
CA GLY A 437 3.64 27.07 3.08
C GLY A 437 4.17 25.71 2.62
N TYR A 438 5.30 25.27 3.19
CA TYR A 438 5.93 24.00 2.88
C TYR A 438 6.26 23.19 4.12
N ARG A 439 6.23 21.88 3.98
CA ARG A 439 6.72 20.95 4.99
C ARG A 439 7.37 19.75 4.34
N LYS A 440 8.49 19.29 4.90
CA LYS A 440 9.19 18.11 4.38
C LYS A 440 8.30 16.86 4.38
N ILE A 441 8.36 16.05 3.32
CA ILE A 441 7.60 14.78 3.26
C ILE A 441 8.01 13.87 4.42
N PRO A 442 7.07 13.20 5.12
CA PRO A 442 7.43 12.32 6.22
C PRO A 442 8.24 11.09 5.76
N GLY A 443 9.36 10.87 6.44
CA GLY A 443 10.33 9.83 6.09
C GLY A 443 11.36 10.28 5.04
N ASP A 444 11.26 11.52 4.55
CA ASP A 444 12.24 12.10 3.63
C ASP A 444 13.55 12.45 4.33
N LYS A 445 14.67 12.05 3.72
CA LYS A 445 16.02 12.18 4.28
C LYS A 445 16.97 13.03 3.45
N CYS A 446 16.45 13.85 2.51
CA CYS A 446 17.28 14.75 1.72
C CYS A 446 18.08 15.71 2.61
N LEU A 447 19.27 16.13 2.16
CA LEU A 447 20.14 17.08 2.86
C LEU A 447 20.71 18.13 1.92
N GLY A 448 20.73 19.39 2.37
CA GLY A 448 21.16 20.50 1.52
C GLY A 448 20.18 20.75 0.37
N GLY A 449 20.62 21.40 -0.71
CA GLY A 449 19.75 21.74 -1.84
C GLY A 449 18.80 22.89 -1.53
N GLU A 450 17.59 22.82 -2.06
CA GLU A 450 16.56 23.84 -1.89
C GLU A 450 15.93 23.80 -0.49
N SER A 451 15.68 24.98 0.07
CA SER A 451 14.91 25.15 1.30
C SER A 451 13.91 26.28 1.05
N PRO A 452 12.60 25.99 1.12
CA PRO A 452 11.58 27.03 1.04
C PRO A 452 11.80 28.15 2.06
N SER A 453 11.35 29.36 1.72
CA SER A 453 11.42 30.53 2.62
C SER A 453 10.71 30.23 3.94
N ARG A 454 11.28 30.71 5.05
CA ARG A 454 10.76 30.47 6.42
C ARG A 454 9.85 31.58 6.94
N GLU A 455 9.35 32.46 6.09
CA GLU A 455 8.42 33.49 6.55
C GLU A 455 7.10 32.83 6.97
N GLU A 456 6.84 32.83 8.28
CA GLU A 456 5.65 32.18 8.83
C GLU A 456 4.42 33.08 8.73
N THR A 457 3.38 32.56 8.09
CA THR A 457 2.06 33.19 7.98
C THR A 457 1.13 32.61 9.04
N ASP A 458 0.44 33.47 9.82
CA ASP A 458 -0.61 33.06 10.78
C ASP A 458 -1.96 32.95 10.06
N MET A 459 -2.28 31.74 9.57
CA MET A 459 -3.50 31.47 8.80
C MET A 459 -4.78 31.70 9.62
N LYS A 460 -4.68 31.74 10.96
CA LYS A 460 -5.83 32.04 11.82
C LYS A 460 -6.39 33.42 11.50
N LYS A 461 -5.51 34.42 11.31
CA LYS A 461 -5.94 35.79 10.99
C LYS A 461 -6.76 35.83 9.71
N LYS A 462 -6.37 35.03 8.71
CA LYS A 462 -7.03 34.93 7.41
C LYS A 462 -8.43 34.32 7.51
N CYS A 463 -8.61 33.22 8.24
CA CYS A 463 -9.97 32.67 8.37
C CYS A 463 -10.87 33.50 9.30
N THR A 464 -10.32 34.24 10.26
CA THR A 464 -11.12 35.11 11.15
C THR A 464 -11.42 36.48 10.58
N SER A 465 -10.71 36.96 9.54
CA SER A 465 -10.90 38.31 8.99
C SER A 465 -12.29 38.55 8.42
N ASN A 466 -12.97 37.48 8.00
CA ASN A 466 -14.32 37.54 7.44
C ASN A 466 -15.42 37.47 8.51
N PHE A 467 -15.06 37.21 9.78
CA PHE A 467 -16.01 37.19 10.90
C PHE A 467 -15.93 38.53 11.66
N LEU A 468 -17.10 39.12 11.93
CA LEU A 468 -17.21 40.27 12.82
C LEU A 468 -16.71 39.85 14.21
N ASN A 469 -15.64 40.49 14.69
CA ASN A 469 -15.17 40.26 16.05
C ASN A 469 -16.24 40.71 17.05
N PRO A 470 -16.54 39.94 18.11
CA PRO A 470 -17.54 40.31 19.11
C PRO A 470 -17.23 41.58 19.92
N SER A 471 -16.10 42.23 19.64
CA SER A 471 -15.59 43.44 20.29
C SER A 471 -15.78 44.71 19.46
N GLN A 472 -16.59 44.66 18.39
CA GLN A 472 -17.06 45.81 17.62
C GLN A 472 -18.57 46.01 17.76
#